data_AF-A0A9Q4CZ65-F1
#
_entry.id   AF-A0A9Q4CZ65-F1
#
_cell.length_a   1.000
_cell.length_b   1.000
_cell.length_c   1.000
_cell.angle_alpha   90.00
_cell.angle_beta   90.00
_cell.angle_gamma   90.00
#
_symmetry.space_group_name_H-M   'P 1'
#
loop_
_entity.id
_entity.type
_entity.pdbx_description
1 polymer ?
#
loop_
_entity_poly.entity_id
_entity_poly.type
_entity_poly.pdbx_seq_one_letter_code
_entity_poly.pdbx_strand_id
1 'polypeptide(L)'
;MSSEANLTAGVVAPPTGRGTRPADEPDGAPGHGYSPRKDEYLKRLRRVEGQVRGISRMVDEDQYCIDVLTQVAAATKALHAVSLGLLEDHLGHCVAEAARQSRDAGDDTLVQEKIAEATAAIARLVR
;
A
#
# COMPACT_ATOMS: atom_id res chain seq x y z
N MET A 1 -62.45 10.02 23.04
CA MET A 1 -61.56 9.49 24.10
C MET A 1 -60.21 9.33 23.44
N SER A 2 -59.44 10.42 23.36
CA SER A 2 -58.35 10.72 24.31
C SER A 2 -57.24 9.68 24.14
N SER A 3 -56.03 10.00 23.71
CA SER A 3 -55.19 11.08 24.22
C SER A 3 -54.02 11.32 23.28
N GLU A 4 -53.67 12.58 23.15
CA GLU A 4 -52.41 13.09 22.61
C GLU A 4 -51.22 12.65 23.48
N ALA A 5 -50.05 12.45 22.84
CA ALA A 5 -48.74 12.61 23.47
C ALA A 5 -47.69 12.89 22.39
N ASN A 6 -47.43 14.18 22.17
CA ASN A 6 -46.22 14.71 21.54
C ASN A 6 -45.12 14.79 22.60
N LEU A 7 -43.93 14.25 22.36
CA LEU A 7 -42.71 14.64 23.11
C LEU A 7 -41.42 14.41 22.29
N THR A 8 -40.92 15.53 21.77
CA THR A 8 -39.53 16.01 21.79
C THR A 8 -38.46 15.29 20.98
N ALA A 9 -38.05 15.99 19.92
CA ALA A 9 -36.75 15.89 19.27
C ALA A 9 -35.59 16.01 20.27
N GLY A 10 -34.69 15.03 20.24
CA GLY A 10 -33.36 15.11 20.82
C GLY A 10 -32.32 15.06 19.69
N VAL A 11 -31.76 16.22 19.34
CA VAL A 11 -30.57 16.33 18.48
C VAL A 11 -29.39 15.71 19.24
N VAL A 12 -28.84 14.62 18.73
CA VAL A 12 -27.56 14.07 19.20
C VAL A 12 -26.45 14.87 18.54
N ALA A 13 -25.78 15.73 19.31
CA ALA A 13 -24.54 16.38 18.89
C ALA A 13 -23.39 15.34 18.84
N PRO A 14 -22.45 15.43 17.87
CA PRO A 14 -21.28 14.57 17.84
C PRO A 14 -20.31 14.92 18.99
N PRO A 15 -19.64 13.93 19.63
CA PRO A 15 -18.65 14.22 20.65
C PRO A 15 -17.43 14.91 19.99
N THR A 16 -17.26 16.20 20.27
CA THR A 16 -16.05 16.96 19.97
C THR A 16 -14.99 16.68 21.04
N GLY A 17 -14.48 15.44 21.03
CA GLY A 17 -13.35 15.03 21.87
C GLY A 17 -12.05 15.07 21.08
N ARG A 18 -11.33 16.20 21.11
CA ARG A 18 -9.92 16.26 20.68
C ARG A 18 -9.09 15.54 21.76
N GLY A 19 -9.05 14.21 21.69
CA GLY A 19 -8.16 13.38 22.50
C GLY A 19 -6.72 13.59 22.04
N THR A 20 -5.92 14.28 22.84
CA THR A 20 -4.46 14.30 22.72
C THR A 20 -3.95 12.88 22.93
N ARG A 21 -3.51 12.21 21.85
CA ARG A 21 -2.76 10.96 21.97
C ARG A 21 -1.40 11.27 22.60
N PRO A 22 -0.94 10.51 23.60
CA PRO A 22 0.43 10.66 24.12
C PRO A 22 1.42 10.30 23.01
N ALA A 23 2.38 11.19 22.77
CA ALA A 23 3.55 10.92 21.94
C ALA A 23 4.51 10.09 22.80
N ASP A 24 4.48 8.75 22.65
CA ASP A 24 5.58 7.80 22.93
C ASP A 24 5.04 6.36 23.10
N GLU A 25 4.16 5.90 22.20
CA GLU A 25 3.95 4.45 22.01
C GLU A 25 4.89 3.97 20.90
N PRO A 26 5.81 3.03 21.17
CA PRO A 26 6.57 2.40 20.11
C PRO A 26 5.60 1.53 19.32
N ASP A 27 5.27 1.94 18.10
CA ASP A 27 4.47 1.18 17.14
C ASP A 27 5.30 -0.02 16.65
N GLY A 28 5.43 -1.01 17.54
CA GLY A 28 6.17 -2.25 17.37
C GLY A 28 5.27 -3.37 16.89
N ALA A 29 4.48 -3.14 15.84
CA ALA A 29 4.15 -4.24 14.94
C ALA A 29 5.48 -4.75 14.34
N PRO A 30 5.69 -6.07 14.12
CA PRO A 30 6.92 -6.56 13.52
C PRO A 30 7.05 -5.94 12.14
N GLY A 31 7.88 -4.90 12.06
CA GLY A 31 7.99 -4.06 10.89
C GLY A 31 8.59 -4.88 9.77
N HIS A 32 7.75 -5.37 8.86
CA HIS A 32 8.14 -5.62 7.48
C HIS A 32 8.40 -4.26 6.83
N GLY A 33 9.39 -3.54 7.35
CA GLY A 33 9.68 -2.15 7.06
C GLY A 33 10.63 -2.07 5.89
N TYR A 34 10.23 -1.30 4.88
CA TYR A 34 10.92 -0.84 3.67
C TYR A 34 12.38 -0.31 3.83
N SER A 35 13.17 -0.77 4.79
CA SER A 35 14.07 0.09 5.56
C SER A 35 15.52 0.26 5.08
N PRO A 36 15.97 -0.24 3.92
CA PRO A 36 17.12 0.37 3.24
C PRO A 36 16.72 1.25 2.04
N ARG A 37 15.61 0.93 1.35
CA ARG A 37 15.23 1.55 0.06
C ARG A 37 13.94 2.39 0.11
N LYS A 38 13.37 2.64 1.30
CA LYS A 38 12.12 3.40 1.50
C LYS A 38 12.10 4.70 0.71
N ASP A 39 13.15 5.52 0.86
CA ASP A 39 13.21 6.83 0.22
C ASP A 39 13.29 6.73 -1.30
N GLU A 40 13.93 5.68 -1.83
CA GLU A 40 13.95 5.41 -3.27
C GLU A 40 12.57 5.04 -3.79
N TYR A 41 11.83 4.17 -3.08
CA TYR A 41 10.46 3.83 -3.45
C TYR A 41 9.54 5.04 -3.39
N LEU A 42 9.63 5.85 -2.33
CA LEU A 42 8.86 7.09 -2.22
C LEU A 42 9.18 8.07 -3.35
N LYS A 43 10.46 8.21 -3.73
CA LYS A 43 10.87 9.04 -4.87
C LYS A 43 10.28 8.55 -6.19
N ARG A 44 10.28 7.23 -6.43
CA ARG A 44 9.67 6.63 -7.62
C ARG A 44 8.15 6.84 -7.64
N LEU A 45 7.48 6.62 -6.51
CA LEU A 45 6.03 6.82 -6.38
C LEU A 45 5.62 8.28 -6.61
N ARG A 46 6.37 9.26 -6.07
CA ARG A 46 6.13 10.69 -6.35
C ARG A 46 6.25 11.03 -7.84
N ARG A 47 7.15 10.36 -8.57
CA ARG A 47 7.27 10.52 -10.04
C ARG A 47 6.03 9.96 -10.74
N VAL A 48 5.58 8.77 -10.36
CA VAL A 48 4.35 8.16 -10.89
C VAL A 48 3.13 9.05 -10.64
N GLU A 49 3.00 9.60 -9.45
CA GLU A 49 1.94 10.56 -9.10
C GLU A 49 1.93 11.77 -10.05
N GLY A 50 3.12 12.30 -10.38
CA GLY A 50 3.28 13.35 -11.39
C GLY A 50 2.84 12.92 -12.79
N GLN A 51 3.14 11.68 -13.20
CA GLN A 51 2.69 11.14 -14.48
C GLN A 51 1.16 11.02 -14.54
N VAL A 52 0.53 10.52 -13.47
CA VAL A 52 -0.93 10.39 -13.39
C VAL A 52 -1.60 11.76 -13.47
N ARG A 53 -1.10 12.76 -12.75
CA ARG A 53 -1.62 14.15 -12.89
C ARG A 53 -1.42 14.71 -14.30
N GLY A 54 -0.31 14.37 -14.95
CA GLY A 54 -0.05 14.72 -16.36
C GLY A 54 -1.08 14.12 -17.30
N ILE A 55 -1.37 12.82 -17.15
CA ILE A 55 -2.39 12.10 -17.92
C ILE A 55 -3.77 12.76 -17.73
N SER A 56 -4.17 13.08 -16.49
CA SER A 56 -5.44 13.76 -16.23
C SER A 56 -5.55 15.09 -16.97
N ARG A 57 -4.47 15.87 -17.03
CA ARG A 57 -4.43 17.13 -17.78
C ARG A 57 -4.54 16.90 -19.28
N MET A 58 -3.84 15.90 -19.83
CA MET A 58 -3.93 15.60 -21.26
C MET A 58 -5.36 15.23 -21.67
N VAL A 59 -6.10 14.53 -20.80
CA VAL A 59 -7.52 14.22 -21.03
C VAL A 59 -8.39 15.47 -20.95
N ASP A 60 -8.17 16.33 -19.94
CA ASP A 60 -8.90 17.60 -19.76
C ASP A 60 -8.68 18.57 -20.94
N GLU A 61 -7.51 18.51 -21.57
CA GLU A 61 -7.13 19.30 -22.75
C GLU A 61 -7.49 18.64 -24.09
N ASP A 62 -8.27 17.55 -24.09
CA ASP A 62 -8.67 16.80 -25.29
C ASP A 62 -7.48 16.38 -26.19
N GLN A 63 -6.33 16.05 -25.57
CA GLN A 63 -5.14 15.63 -26.32
C GLN A 63 -5.34 14.28 -27.02
N TYR A 64 -4.52 14.05 -28.06
CA TYR A 64 -4.63 12.87 -28.91
C TYR A 64 -4.52 11.57 -28.12
N CYS A 65 -5.49 10.68 -28.31
CA CYS A 65 -5.65 9.47 -27.51
C CYS A 65 -4.40 8.58 -27.50
N ILE A 66 -3.65 8.51 -28.60
CA ILE A 66 -2.43 7.68 -28.68
C ILE A 66 -1.32 8.23 -27.77
N ASP A 67 -1.23 9.55 -27.61
CA ASP A 67 -0.25 10.18 -26.72
C ASP A 67 -0.62 9.95 -25.25
N VAL A 68 -1.92 10.04 -24.92
CA VAL A 68 -2.43 9.69 -23.59
C VAL A 68 -2.12 8.23 -23.26
N LEU A 69 -2.41 7.30 -24.17
CA LEU A 69 -2.10 5.88 -23.99
C LEU A 69 -0.60 5.61 -23.83
N THR A 70 0.24 6.38 -24.52
CA THR A 70 1.70 6.32 -24.37
C THR A 70 2.13 6.72 -22.95
N GLN A 71 1.55 7.79 -22.39
CA GLN A 71 1.84 8.21 -21.02
C GLN A 71 1.29 7.21 -19.98
N VAL A 72 0.11 6.63 -20.22
CA VAL A 72 -0.44 5.55 -19.37
C VAL A 72 0.54 4.38 -19.33
N ALA A 73 1.03 3.92 -20.49
CA ALA A 73 2.01 2.84 -20.57
C ALA A 73 3.31 3.18 -19.81
N ALA A 74 3.77 4.44 -19.87
CA ALA A 74 4.93 4.90 -19.12
C ALA A 74 4.71 4.89 -17.60
N ALA A 75 3.52 5.28 -17.12
CA ALA A 75 3.16 5.23 -15.71
C ALA A 75 3.05 3.79 -15.20
N THR A 76 2.41 2.91 -15.98
CA THR A 76 2.31 1.47 -15.68
C THR A 76 3.69 0.82 -15.58
N LYS A 77 4.60 1.11 -16.51
CA LYS A 77 5.98 0.60 -16.46
C LYS A 77 6.73 1.08 -15.22
N ALA A 78 6.52 2.32 -14.81
CA ALA A 78 7.13 2.86 -13.59
C ALA A 78 6.58 2.19 -12.32
N LEU A 79 5.28 1.90 -12.26
CA LEU A 79 4.68 1.10 -11.19
C LEU A 79 5.22 -0.33 -11.16
N HIS A 80 5.35 -1.00 -12.30
CA HIS A 80 5.94 -2.34 -12.38
C HIS A 80 7.37 -2.36 -11.82
N ALA A 81 8.17 -1.33 -12.10
CA ALA A 81 9.51 -1.21 -11.55
C ALA A 81 9.52 -1.06 -10.02
N VAL A 82 8.54 -0.37 -9.43
CA VAL A 82 8.37 -0.29 -7.97
C VAL A 82 7.99 -1.66 -7.41
N SER A 83 6.99 -2.33 -7.99
CA SER A 83 6.54 -3.65 -7.57
C SER A 83 7.67 -4.69 -7.57
N LEU A 84 8.47 -4.72 -8.64
CA LEU A 84 9.61 -5.63 -8.75
C LEU A 84 10.68 -5.33 -7.69
N GLY A 85 10.97 -4.05 -7.44
CA GLY A 85 11.91 -3.68 -6.39
C GLY A 85 11.44 -4.11 -5.01
N LEU A 86 10.15 -3.97 -4.69
CA LEU A 86 9.59 -4.40 -3.40
C LEU A 86 9.64 -5.93 -3.24
N LEU A 87 9.40 -6.66 -4.32
CA LEU A 87 9.54 -8.11 -4.33
C LEU A 87 10.99 -8.55 -4.08
N GLU A 88 11.96 -7.89 -4.72
CA GLU A 88 13.39 -8.16 -4.49
C GLU A 88 13.76 -7.97 -3.02
N ASP A 89 13.32 -6.87 -2.40
CA ASP A 89 13.52 -6.62 -0.97
C ASP A 89 12.84 -7.68 -0.08
N HIS A 90 11.65 -8.14 -0.44
CA HIS A 90 10.95 -9.21 0.29
C HIS A 90 11.71 -10.54 0.23
N LEU A 91 12.21 -10.92 -0.96
CA LEU A 91 13.02 -12.13 -1.12
C LEU A 91 14.35 -12.01 -0.36
N GLY A 92 15.00 -10.84 -0.41
CA GLY A 92 16.28 -10.58 0.23
C GLY A 92 16.23 -10.54 1.76
N HIS A 93 15.09 -10.15 2.35
CA HIS A 93 14.95 -10.06 3.81
C HIS A 93 14.09 -11.19 4.38
N CYS A 94 12.83 -11.30 3.97
CA CYS A 94 11.86 -12.20 4.60
C CYS A 94 12.15 -13.67 4.28
N VAL A 95 12.43 -14.00 3.02
CA VAL A 95 12.76 -15.38 2.63
C VAL A 95 14.15 -15.77 3.14
N ALA A 96 15.13 -14.87 3.05
CA ALA A 96 16.46 -15.12 3.57
C ALA A 96 16.48 -15.33 5.09
N GLU A 97 15.67 -14.58 5.85
CA GLU A 97 15.49 -14.76 7.29
C GLU A 97 14.78 -16.07 7.61
N ALA A 98 13.68 -16.38 6.90
CA ALA A 98 13.00 -17.67 7.05
C ALA A 98 13.96 -18.85 6.78
N ALA A 99 14.84 -18.73 5.77
CA ALA A 99 15.83 -19.76 5.46
C ALA A 99 16.90 -19.94 6.54
N ARG A 100 17.26 -18.86 7.28
CA ARG A 100 18.14 -18.97 8.45
C ARG A 100 17.41 -19.71 9.59
N GLN A 101 16.20 -19.27 9.91
CA GLN A 101 15.38 -19.86 10.98
C GLN A 101 15.07 -21.34 10.73
N SER A 102 14.76 -21.72 9.47
CA SER A 102 14.52 -23.11 9.09
C SER A 102 15.75 -24.01 9.31
N ARG A 103 16.98 -23.49 9.10
CA ARG A 103 18.21 -24.25 9.37
C ARG A 103 18.41 -24.51 10.85
N ASP A 104 18.09 -23.53 11.70
CA ASP A 104 18.24 -23.64 13.15
C ASP A 104 17.16 -24.54 13.76
N ALA A 105 15.93 -24.50 13.23
CA ALA A 105 14.79 -25.27 13.71
C ALA A 105 14.66 -26.68 13.09
N GLY A 106 15.30 -26.92 11.93
CA GLY A 106 15.11 -28.16 11.15
C GLY A 106 13.72 -28.29 10.52
N ASP A 107 13.02 -27.17 10.32
CA ASP A 107 11.67 -27.10 9.78
C ASP A 107 11.59 -26.07 8.64
N ASP A 108 11.27 -26.55 7.44
CA ASP A 108 11.17 -25.73 6.22
C ASP A 108 9.82 -25.02 6.06
N THR A 109 8.86 -25.22 6.96
CA THR A 109 7.50 -24.65 6.86
C THR A 109 7.51 -23.13 6.67
N LEU A 110 8.34 -22.40 7.43
CA LEU A 110 8.45 -20.94 7.33
C LEU A 110 8.94 -20.46 5.95
N VAL A 111 9.89 -21.19 5.35
CA VAL A 111 10.39 -20.86 4.01
C VAL A 111 9.30 -21.10 2.96
N GLN A 112 8.58 -22.22 3.05
CA GLN A 112 7.49 -22.55 2.12
C GLN A 112 6.38 -21.50 2.17
N GLU A 113 6.00 -21.03 3.37
CA GLU A 113 5.02 -19.97 3.54
C GLU A 113 5.45 -18.67 2.86
N LYS A 114 6.71 -18.23 3.07
CA LYS A 114 7.22 -16.99 2.45
C LYS A 114 7.38 -17.08 0.94
N ILE A 115 7.78 -18.24 0.41
CA ILE A 115 7.83 -18.47 -1.03
C ILE A 115 6.42 -18.45 -1.63
N ALA A 116 5.43 -19.05 -0.97
CA ALA A 116 4.04 -19.04 -1.41
C ALA A 116 3.47 -17.61 -1.43
N GLU A 117 3.76 -16.81 -0.41
CA GLU A 117 3.39 -15.39 -0.32
C GLU A 117 3.95 -14.60 -1.52
N ALA A 118 5.25 -14.71 -1.78
CA ALA A 118 5.92 -14.03 -2.88
C ALA A 118 5.38 -14.48 -4.26
N THR A 119 5.16 -15.78 -4.44
CA THR A 119 4.62 -16.34 -5.70
C THR A 119 3.21 -15.82 -5.97
N ALA A 120 2.36 -15.76 -4.94
CA ALA A 120 1.02 -15.20 -5.06
C ALA A 120 1.05 -13.70 -5.42
N ALA A 121 2.02 -12.94 -4.91
CA ALA A 121 2.21 -11.54 -5.29
C ALA A 121 2.64 -11.38 -6.76
N ILE A 122 3.60 -12.19 -7.22
CA ILE A 122 4.04 -12.20 -8.64
C ILE A 122 2.87 -12.55 -9.57
N ALA A 123 2.06 -13.55 -9.21
CA ALA A 123 0.91 -13.94 -10.02
C ALA A 123 -0.09 -12.79 -10.23
N ARG A 124 -0.20 -11.84 -9.28
CA ARG A 124 -1.02 -10.63 -9.44
C ARG A 124 -0.35 -9.56 -10.31
N LEU A 125 0.98 -9.54 -10.38
CA LEU A 125 1.76 -8.55 -11.12
C LEU A 125 1.85 -8.84 -12.63
N VAL A 126 1.78 -10.12 -13.02
CA VAL A 126 1.95 -10.57 -14.41
C VAL A 126 0.62 -10.65 -15.19
N ARG A 127 -0.52 -10.39 -14.52
CA ARG A 127 -1.83 -10.32 -15.15
C ARG A 127 -2.14 -8.91 -15.61
#